data_AF-A0A7Y3IU80-F1
#
_entry.id   AF-A0A7Y3IU80-F1
#
_cell.length_a   1.000
_cell.length_b   1.000
_cell.length_c   1.000
_cell.angle_alpha   90.00
_cell.angle_beta   90.00
_cell.angle_gamma   90.00
#
_symmetry.space_group_name_H-M   'P 1'
#
loop_
_entity.id
_entity.type
_entity.pdbx_description
1 polymer ?
#
loop_
_entity_poly.entity_id
_entity_poly.type
_entity_poly.pdbx_seq_one_letter_code
_entity_poly.pdbx_strand_id
1 'polypeptide(L)'
;NMTLLFSLPQAIGCAEAGATLISPFVGRILDWYKKNEGKDSYPPAEDPGVISVTQIYAYFKKFGSKTQIMGASFRNKDEITELAGCDLLTIAPKLLEELEKSEAPVPRKLDPETAKKSPIEKMTLDEKTFRYQLGDNPMATDKLAEGIRNFVKDIVKLEKEIEKRL
;
A
#
# COMPACT_ATOMS: atom_id res chain seq x y z
N ASN A 1 -3.58 11.03 -7.33
CA ASN A 1 -3.40 9.68 -6.77
C ASN A 1 -1.91 9.36 -6.86
N MET A 2 -1.23 9.22 -5.72
CA MET A 2 0.16 8.77 -5.66
C MET A 2 0.20 7.25 -5.45
N THR A 3 0.59 6.51 -6.48
CA THR A 3 0.66 5.03 -6.51
C THR A 3 2.10 4.53 -6.36
N LEU A 4 2.33 3.21 -6.38
CA LEU A 4 3.63 2.58 -6.09
C LEU A 4 4.22 3.04 -4.75
N LEU A 5 3.38 3.06 -3.73
CA LEU A 5 3.74 3.47 -2.38
C LEU A 5 3.97 2.24 -1.51
N PHE A 6 5.17 2.10 -0.98
CA PHE A 6 5.62 0.91 -0.25
C PHE A 6 6.13 1.20 1.16
N SER A 7 6.33 2.47 1.52
CA SER A 7 6.94 2.86 2.79
C SER A 7 6.28 4.08 3.43
N LEU A 8 6.37 4.18 4.75
CA LEU A 8 5.87 5.33 5.51
C LEU A 8 6.49 6.68 5.06
N PRO A 9 7.80 6.80 4.78
CA PRO A 9 8.39 8.05 4.28
C PRO A 9 7.74 8.53 2.97
N GLN A 10 7.41 7.61 2.07
CA GLN A 10 6.66 7.97 0.85
C GLN A 10 5.27 8.50 1.18
N ALA A 11 4.54 7.87 2.11
CA ALA A 11 3.21 8.34 2.52
C ALA A 11 3.26 9.73 3.14
N ILE A 12 4.23 9.98 4.02
CA ILE A 12 4.45 11.29 4.65
C ILE A 12 4.75 12.34 3.59
N GLY A 13 5.73 12.08 2.72
CA GLY A 13 6.08 13.02 1.64
C GLY A 13 4.91 13.33 0.71
N CYS A 14 4.06 12.33 0.40
CA CYS A 14 2.84 12.57 -0.39
C CYS A 14 1.82 13.47 0.34
N ALA A 15 1.63 13.26 1.65
CA ALA A 15 0.71 14.07 2.43
C ALA A 15 1.20 15.52 2.59
N GLU A 16 2.50 15.72 2.84
CA GLU A 16 3.12 17.04 2.95
C GLU A 16 3.10 17.79 1.61
N ALA A 17 3.18 17.08 0.49
CA ALA A 17 2.99 17.64 -0.85
C ALA A 17 1.52 17.96 -1.19
N GLY A 18 0.58 17.73 -0.27
CA GLY A 18 -0.84 18.03 -0.47
C GLY A 18 -1.57 17.07 -1.40
N ALA A 19 -1.09 15.84 -1.56
CA ALA A 19 -1.78 14.84 -2.39
C ALA A 19 -3.21 14.59 -1.88
N THR A 20 -4.18 14.54 -2.78
CA THR A 20 -5.57 14.20 -2.43
C THR A 20 -5.70 12.77 -1.91
N LEU A 21 -5.00 11.83 -2.56
CA LEU A 21 -5.13 10.39 -2.32
C LEU A 21 -3.80 9.67 -2.57
N ILE A 22 -3.50 8.68 -1.74
CA ILE A 22 -2.39 7.73 -1.93
C ILE A 22 -2.91 6.29 -2.10
N SER A 23 -2.16 5.48 -2.85
CA SER A 23 -2.42 4.05 -3.04
C SER A 23 -1.26 3.21 -2.52
N PRO A 24 -1.17 2.95 -1.20
CA PRO A 24 -0.20 2.00 -0.65
C PRO A 24 -0.51 0.58 -1.07
N PHE A 25 0.53 -0.15 -1.51
CA PHE A 25 0.38 -1.50 -2.03
C PHE A 25 0.50 -2.51 -0.89
N VAL A 26 -0.37 -3.51 -0.87
CA VAL A 26 -0.37 -4.58 0.12
C VAL A 26 0.34 -5.82 -0.42
N GLY A 27 -0.28 -6.49 -1.39
CA GLY A 27 0.18 -7.78 -1.87
C GLY A 27 1.56 -7.79 -2.57
N ARG A 28 2.03 -6.67 -3.13
CA ARG A 28 3.41 -6.59 -3.65
C ARG A 28 4.45 -6.57 -2.52
N ILE A 29 4.09 -6.10 -1.34
CA ILE A 29 4.93 -6.19 -0.14
C ILE A 29 4.99 -7.66 0.28
N LEU A 30 3.83 -8.33 0.38
CA LEU A 30 3.76 -9.77 0.66
C LEU A 30 4.65 -10.59 -0.30
N ASP A 31 4.56 -10.35 -1.60
CA ASP A 31 5.37 -11.06 -2.60
C ASP A 31 6.89 -10.91 -2.33
N TRP A 32 7.34 -9.72 -1.96
CA TRP A 32 8.75 -9.46 -1.68
C TRP A 32 9.20 -10.24 -0.46
N TYR A 33 8.43 -10.17 0.64
CA TYR A 33 8.77 -10.82 1.90
C TYR A 33 8.72 -12.35 1.81
N LYS A 34 7.70 -12.92 1.14
CA LYS A 34 7.65 -14.37 0.87
C LYS A 34 8.90 -14.87 0.15
N LYS A 35 9.31 -14.15 -0.91
CA LYS A 35 10.48 -14.51 -1.70
C LYS A 35 11.78 -14.39 -0.91
N ASN A 36 11.97 -13.29 -0.16
CA ASN A 36 13.22 -13.01 0.53
C ASN A 36 13.39 -13.82 1.82
N GLU A 37 12.29 -14.18 2.49
CA GLU A 37 12.33 -15.00 3.72
C GLU A 37 12.15 -16.50 3.46
N GLY A 38 11.86 -16.91 2.22
CA GLY A 38 11.58 -18.31 1.88
C GLY A 38 10.29 -18.83 2.54
N LYS A 39 9.29 -17.97 2.73
CA LYS A 39 7.99 -18.31 3.33
C LYS A 39 6.90 -18.36 2.28
N ASP A 40 5.98 -19.31 2.43
CA ASP A 40 4.84 -19.46 1.52
C ASP A 40 3.62 -18.62 1.92
N SER A 41 3.52 -18.22 3.17
CA SER A 41 2.39 -17.43 3.67
C SER A 41 2.74 -16.68 4.95
N TYR A 42 1.88 -15.72 5.29
CA TYR A 42 1.86 -15.01 6.55
C TYR A 42 0.44 -15.14 7.14
N PRO A 43 0.29 -15.23 8.47
CA PRO A 43 -1.01 -14.99 9.10
C PRO A 43 -1.56 -13.62 8.67
N PRO A 44 -2.87 -13.44 8.46
CA PRO A 44 -3.42 -12.19 7.92
C PRO A 44 -3.01 -10.91 8.66
N ALA A 45 -2.99 -10.95 10.00
CA ALA A 45 -2.58 -9.83 10.84
C ALA A 45 -1.05 -9.58 10.83
N GLU A 46 -0.26 -10.57 10.39
CA GLU A 46 1.19 -10.50 10.27
C GLU A 46 1.64 -10.24 8.82
N ASP A 47 0.70 -10.10 7.89
CA ASP A 47 1.02 -9.76 6.50
C ASP A 47 1.77 -8.41 6.45
N PRO A 48 2.98 -8.37 5.86
CA PRO A 48 3.81 -7.17 5.91
C PRO A 48 3.21 -5.99 5.13
N GLY A 49 2.35 -6.26 4.13
CA GLY A 49 1.57 -5.26 3.43
C GLY A 49 0.45 -4.68 4.29
N VAL A 50 -0.28 -5.54 5.02
CA VAL A 50 -1.32 -5.12 5.98
C VAL A 50 -0.71 -4.27 7.09
N ILE A 51 0.45 -4.68 7.64
CA ILE A 51 1.20 -3.91 8.64
C ILE A 51 1.58 -2.53 8.08
N SER A 52 2.11 -2.47 6.86
CA SER A 52 2.51 -1.22 6.20
C SER A 52 1.34 -0.24 6.07
N VAL A 53 0.20 -0.69 5.55
CA VAL A 53 -0.99 0.18 5.41
C VAL A 53 -1.56 0.59 6.77
N THR A 54 -1.56 -0.31 7.74
CA THR A 54 -2.02 -0.03 9.11
C THR A 54 -1.17 1.06 9.78
N GLN A 55 0.16 1.01 9.62
CA GLN A 55 1.07 2.04 10.11
C GLN A 55 0.83 3.40 9.43
N ILE A 56 0.66 3.42 8.11
CA ILE A 56 0.34 4.64 7.35
C ILE A 56 -0.99 5.23 7.81
N TYR A 57 -2.02 4.40 7.97
CA TYR A 57 -3.32 4.80 8.48
C TYR A 57 -3.22 5.41 9.88
N ALA A 58 -2.55 4.73 10.80
CA ALA A 58 -2.34 5.21 12.16
C ALA A 58 -1.64 6.58 12.17
N TYR A 59 -0.57 6.74 11.38
CA TYR A 59 0.14 8.02 11.26
C TYR A 59 -0.77 9.14 10.75
N PHE A 60 -1.51 8.89 9.66
CA PHE A 60 -2.36 9.90 9.04
C PHE A 60 -3.48 10.36 9.97
N LYS A 61 -4.16 9.41 10.66
CA LYS A 61 -5.24 9.77 11.57
C LYS A 61 -4.73 10.44 12.84
N LYS A 62 -3.57 10.02 13.37
CA LYS A 62 -2.95 10.66 14.54
C LYS A 62 -2.56 12.11 14.28
N PHE A 63 -1.96 12.40 13.12
CA PHE A 63 -1.47 13.75 12.81
C PHE A 63 -2.41 14.58 11.92
N GLY A 64 -3.64 14.11 11.72
CA GLY A 64 -4.70 14.88 11.06
C GLY A 64 -4.47 15.11 9.56
N SER A 65 -3.79 14.19 8.88
CA SER A 65 -3.62 14.25 7.42
C SER A 65 -4.97 14.17 6.71
N LYS A 66 -5.19 15.05 5.73
CA LYS A 66 -6.40 15.08 4.89
C LYS A 66 -6.31 14.16 3.67
N THR A 67 -5.11 13.68 3.35
CA THR A 67 -4.90 12.77 2.23
C THR A 67 -5.62 11.45 2.48
N GLN A 68 -6.43 11.03 1.51
CA GLN A 68 -7.17 9.78 1.60
C GLN A 68 -6.25 8.58 1.39
N ILE A 69 -6.47 7.51 2.15
CA ILE A 69 -5.72 6.26 2.01
C ILE A 69 -6.57 5.25 1.25
N MET A 70 -6.10 4.82 0.08
CA MET A 70 -6.73 3.77 -0.72
C MET A 70 -5.84 2.54 -0.80
N GLY A 71 -6.05 1.55 0.08
CA GLY A 71 -5.29 0.29 0.04
C GLY A 71 -5.45 -0.41 -1.31
N ALA A 72 -4.35 -0.92 -1.87
CA ALA A 72 -4.31 -1.41 -3.24
C ALA A 72 -3.46 -2.69 -3.41
N SER A 73 -3.60 -3.35 -4.56
CA SER A 73 -2.77 -4.50 -4.98
C SER A 73 -2.85 -5.72 -4.06
N PHE A 74 -4.05 -6.16 -3.72
CA PHE A 74 -4.30 -7.35 -2.88
C PHE A 74 -3.95 -8.68 -3.57
N ARG A 75 -3.59 -9.72 -2.80
CA ARG A 75 -3.41 -11.11 -3.24
C ARG A 75 -4.56 -12.02 -2.80
N ASN A 76 -5.19 -11.71 -1.68
CA ASN A 76 -6.24 -12.53 -1.09
C ASN A 76 -7.25 -11.66 -0.34
N LYS A 77 -8.41 -12.23 0.01
CA LYS A 77 -9.46 -11.52 0.74
C LYS A 77 -9.12 -11.18 2.18
N ASP A 78 -8.21 -11.92 2.81
CA ASP A 78 -7.86 -11.72 4.23
C ASP A 78 -7.05 -10.43 4.42
N GLU A 79 -6.17 -10.09 3.47
CA GLU A 79 -5.52 -8.77 3.43
C GLU A 79 -6.54 -7.62 3.37
N ILE A 80 -7.66 -7.82 2.68
CA ILE A 80 -8.71 -6.81 2.51
C ILE A 80 -9.50 -6.66 3.81
N THR A 81 -9.94 -7.77 4.40
CA THR A 81 -10.72 -7.76 5.64
C THR A 81 -9.89 -7.30 6.84
N GLU A 82 -8.58 -7.55 6.85
CA GLU A 82 -7.68 -6.99 7.87
C GLU A 82 -7.49 -5.46 7.75
N LEU A 83 -7.84 -4.87 6.61
CA LEU A 83 -7.86 -3.42 6.42
C LEU A 83 -9.27 -2.82 6.43
N ALA A 84 -10.27 -3.57 6.90
CA ALA A 84 -11.64 -3.07 7.03
C ALA A 84 -11.69 -1.80 7.92
N GLY A 85 -12.19 -0.70 7.36
CA GLY A 85 -12.21 0.62 8.01
C GLY A 85 -11.16 1.61 7.48
N CYS A 86 -10.31 1.18 6.54
CA CYS A 86 -9.53 2.09 5.68
C CYS A 86 -10.46 3.06 4.92
N ASP A 87 -9.96 4.22 4.51
CA ASP A 87 -10.80 5.23 3.85
C ASP A 87 -11.38 4.70 2.54
N LEU A 88 -10.55 4.01 1.75
CA LEU A 88 -10.90 3.38 0.49
C LEU A 88 -10.09 2.08 0.31
N LEU A 89 -10.62 1.14 -0.48
CA LEU A 89 -9.89 -0.04 -0.95
C LEU A 89 -10.19 -0.25 -2.42
N THR A 90 -9.15 -0.38 -3.25
CA THR A 90 -9.31 -0.71 -4.69
C THR A 90 -9.03 -2.19 -4.89
N ILE A 91 -10.07 -2.94 -5.26
CA ILE A 91 -10.07 -4.41 -5.23
C ILE A 91 -10.31 -4.94 -6.65
N ALA A 92 -9.54 -5.94 -7.06
CA ALA A 92 -9.71 -6.58 -8.36
C ALA A 92 -11.03 -7.38 -8.42
N PRO A 93 -11.69 -7.49 -9.58
CA PRO A 93 -12.99 -8.17 -9.71
C PRO A 93 -13.04 -9.57 -9.12
N LYS A 94 -11.98 -10.36 -9.30
CA LYS A 94 -11.87 -11.71 -8.72
C LYS A 94 -12.02 -11.70 -7.19
N LEU A 95 -11.33 -10.79 -6.50
CA LEU A 95 -11.38 -10.71 -5.04
C LEU A 95 -12.70 -10.10 -4.55
N LEU A 96 -13.33 -9.23 -5.34
CA LEU A 96 -14.69 -8.76 -5.06
C LEU A 96 -15.69 -9.92 -5.09
N GLU A 97 -15.60 -10.81 -6.08
CA GLU A 97 -16.44 -12.01 -6.17
C GLU A 97 -16.21 -12.96 -4.99
N GLU A 98 -14.95 -13.15 -4.57
CA GLU A 98 -14.62 -13.95 -3.38
C GLU A 98 -15.19 -13.36 -2.09
N LEU A 99 -15.22 -12.03 -1.97
CA LEU A 99 -15.83 -11.32 -0.84
C LEU A 99 -17.36 -11.41 -0.86
N GLU A 100 -17.98 -11.23 -2.03
CA GLU A 100 -19.43 -11.31 -2.21
C GLU A 100 -19.97 -12.70 -1.84
N LYS A 101 -19.21 -13.76 -2.14
CA LYS A 101 -19.57 -15.15 -1.81
C LYS A 101 -19.29 -15.53 -0.36
N SER A 102 -18.67 -14.66 0.44
CA SER A 102 -18.23 -14.97 1.80
C SER A 102 -19.24 -14.49 2.83
N GLU A 103 -19.73 -15.40 3.68
CA GLU A 103 -20.62 -15.07 4.81
C GLU A 103 -19.86 -14.76 6.11
N ALA A 104 -18.53 -14.83 6.09
CA ALA A 104 -17.70 -14.52 7.26
C ALA A 104 -17.88 -13.06 7.71
N PRO A 105 -17.96 -12.80 9.03
CA PRO A 105 -18.10 -11.44 9.53
C PRO A 105 -16.84 -10.61 9.20
N VAL A 106 -17.05 -9.34 8.85
CA VAL A 106 -15.98 -8.38 8.56
C VAL A 106 -15.98 -7.28 9.63
N PRO A 107 -15.39 -7.53 10.81
CA PRO A 107 -15.30 -6.51 11.85
C PRO A 107 -14.39 -5.37 11.38
N ARG A 108 -14.68 -4.15 11.84
CA ARG A 108 -13.80 -3.01 11.61
C ARG A 108 -12.45 -3.23 12.32
N LYS A 109 -11.36 -3.15 11.56
CA LYS A 109 -9.98 -3.29 12.05
C LYS A 109 -9.26 -1.95 12.17
N LEU A 110 -9.52 -1.04 11.23
CA LEU A 110 -8.95 0.30 11.22
C LEU A 110 -9.98 1.32 11.71
N ASP A 111 -9.73 1.86 12.90
CA ASP A 111 -10.59 2.83 13.57
C ASP A 111 -9.86 4.16 13.83
N PRO A 112 -10.40 5.32 13.42
CA PRO A 112 -9.77 6.62 13.60
C PRO A 112 -9.49 7.00 15.06
N GLU A 113 -10.40 6.67 15.98
CA GLU A 113 -10.27 7.04 17.40
C GLU A 113 -9.18 6.22 18.09
N THR A 114 -9.05 4.96 17.70
CA THR A 114 -7.95 4.08 18.13
C THR A 114 -6.63 4.52 17.49
N ALA A 115 -6.62 4.84 16.20
CA ALA A 115 -5.44 5.31 15.48
C ALA A 115 -4.84 6.59 16.07
N LYS A 116 -5.67 7.54 16.52
CA LYS A 116 -5.21 8.76 17.22
C LYS A 116 -4.43 8.48 18.51
N LYS A 117 -4.67 7.34 19.16
CA LYS A 117 -3.98 6.92 20.40
C LYS A 117 -2.69 6.14 20.15
N SER A 118 -2.34 5.91 18.88
CA SER A 118 -1.10 5.20 18.51
C SER A 118 0.14 5.84 19.14
N PRO A 119 1.15 5.07 19.56
CA PRO A 119 2.40 5.62 20.13
C PRO A 119 3.32 6.25 19.08
N ILE A 120 3.00 6.15 17.78
CA ILE A 120 3.85 6.64 16.67
C ILE A 120 4.19 8.13 16.82
N GLU A 121 5.46 8.47 16.71
CA GLU A 121 5.93 9.87 16.78
C GLU A 121 5.91 10.55 15.41
N LYS A 122 5.85 11.88 15.43
CA LYS A 122 5.86 12.67 14.19
C LYS A 122 7.27 12.64 13.60
N MET A 123 7.36 12.34 12.32
CA MET A 123 8.63 12.34 11.59
C MET A 123 8.77 13.65 10.82
N THR A 124 9.98 14.23 10.83
CA THR A 124 10.33 15.34 9.95
C THR A 124 11.03 14.77 8.72
N LEU A 125 10.59 15.18 7.53
CA LEU A 125 11.05 14.58 6.29
C LEU A 125 11.52 15.66 5.31
N ASP A 126 12.83 15.90 5.26
CA ASP A 126 13.44 16.61 4.14
C ASP A 126 13.83 15.63 3.02
N GLU A 127 14.27 16.13 1.86
CA GLU A 127 14.62 15.27 0.73
C GLU A 127 15.73 14.27 1.09
N LYS A 128 16.73 14.69 1.88
CA LYS A 128 17.86 13.84 2.26
C LYS A 128 17.40 12.70 3.15
N THR A 129 16.58 13.01 4.15
CA THR A 129 15.99 12.04 5.08
C THR A 129 15.06 11.09 4.36
N PHE A 130 14.22 11.61 3.44
CA PHE A 130 13.37 10.79 2.58
C PHE A 130 14.17 9.77 1.76
N ARG A 131 15.19 10.24 1.02
CA ARG A 131 16.02 9.36 0.19
C ARG A 131 16.77 8.32 1.02
N TYR A 132 17.30 8.72 2.17
CA TYR A 132 17.98 7.81 3.09
C TYR A 132 17.04 6.73 3.59
N GLN A 133 15.90 7.09 4.19
CA GLN A 133 14.97 6.12 4.77
C GLN A 133 14.31 5.22 3.71
N LEU A 134 14.06 5.73 2.51
CA LEU A 134 13.60 4.90 1.39
C LEU A 134 14.70 3.90 0.98
N GLY A 135 15.93 4.37 0.84
CA GLY A 135 17.09 3.54 0.48
C GLY A 135 17.44 2.48 1.53
N ASP A 136 17.23 2.78 2.81
CA ASP A 136 17.44 1.86 3.94
C ASP A 136 16.31 0.81 4.08
N ASN A 137 15.26 0.91 3.26
CA ASN A 137 14.20 -0.10 3.16
C ASN A 137 14.36 -0.89 1.84
N PRO A 138 15.00 -2.09 1.88
CA PRO A 138 15.25 -2.88 0.67
C PRO A 138 13.97 -3.21 -0.10
N MET A 139 12.91 -3.58 0.61
CA MET A 139 11.62 -3.91 0.01
C MET A 139 11.04 -2.74 -0.78
N ALA A 140 10.97 -1.56 -0.15
CA ALA A 140 10.40 -0.38 -0.77
C ALA A 140 11.25 0.11 -1.95
N THR A 141 12.58 0.08 -1.82
CA THR A 141 13.51 0.42 -2.90
C THR A 141 13.35 -0.50 -4.10
N ASP A 142 13.36 -1.82 -3.87
CA ASP A 142 13.21 -2.81 -4.93
C ASP A 142 11.86 -2.68 -5.62
N LYS A 143 10.77 -2.64 -4.84
CA LYS A 143 9.41 -2.66 -5.38
C LYS A 143 9.02 -1.36 -6.07
N LEU A 144 9.52 -0.21 -5.62
CA LEU A 144 9.36 1.05 -6.34
C LEU A 144 10.02 0.96 -7.71
N ALA A 145 11.30 0.60 -7.76
CA ALA A 145 12.06 0.54 -8.99
C ALA A 145 11.53 -0.55 -9.96
N GLU A 146 11.18 -1.72 -9.44
CA GLU A 146 10.55 -2.81 -10.20
C GLU A 146 9.20 -2.37 -10.78
N GLY A 147 8.35 -1.75 -9.96
CA GLY A 147 7.04 -1.25 -10.37
C GLY A 147 7.12 -0.25 -11.53
N ILE A 148 8.03 0.72 -11.44
CA ILE A 148 8.27 1.70 -12.51
C ILE A 148 8.72 1.00 -13.79
N ARG A 149 9.72 0.10 -13.71
CA ARG A 149 10.21 -0.64 -14.88
C ARG A 149 9.12 -1.47 -15.55
N ASN A 150 8.24 -2.10 -14.78
CA ASN A 150 7.16 -2.90 -15.33
C ASN A 150 6.12 -2.03 -16.04
N PHE A 151 5.72 -0.88 -15.47
CA PHE A 151 4.82 0.04 -16.17
C PHE A 151 5.43 0.60 -17.46
N VAL A 152 6.72 0.92 -17.48
CA VAL A 152 7.42 1.35 -18.71
C VAL A 152 7.38 0.26 -19.78
N LYS A 153 7.60 -1.02 -19.41
CA LYS A 153 7.49 -2.15 -20.35
C LYS A 153 6.08 -2.27 -20.93
N ASP A 154 5.05 -2.09 -20.11
CA ASP A 154 3.65 -2.16 -20.56
C ASP A 154 3.29 -1.00 -21.49
N ILE A 155 3.81 0.20 -21.24
CA ILE A 155 3.65 1.36 -22.13
C ILE A 155 4.27 1.06 -23.50
N VAL A 156 5.53 0.62 -23.55
CA VAL A 156 6.20 0.29 -24.82
C VAL A 156 5.48 -0.83 -25.57
N LYS A 157 4.92 -1.81 -24.85
CA LYS A 157 4.10 -2.86 -25.46
C LYS A 157 2.82 -2.28 -26.07
N LEU A 158 2.13 -1.40 -25.35
CA LEU A 158 0.91 -0.76 -25.84
C LEU A 158 1.20 0.09 -27.09
N GLU A 159 2.28 0.88 -27.09
CA GLU A 159 2.69 1.69 -28.24
C GLU A 159 2.87 0.84 -29.50
N LYS A 160 3.55 -0.32 -29.38
CA LYS A 160 3.71 -1.26 -30.50
C LYS A 160 2.40 -1.86 -30.98
N GLU A 161 1.46 -2.13 -30.09
CA GLU A 161 0.13 -2.64 -30.49
C GLU A 161 -0.72 -1.57 -31.17
N ILE A 162 -0.56 -0.30 -30.80
CA ILE A 162 -1.20 0.84 -31.47
C ILE A 162 -0.59 1.05 -32.85
N GLU A 163 0.75 1.02 -32.96
CA GLU A 163 1.46 1.20 -34.23
C GLU A 163 1.04 0.18 -35.30
N LYS A 164 0.77 -1.07 -34.92
CA LYS A 164 0.22 -2.10 -35.83
C LYS A 164 -1.17 -1.78 -36.39
N ARG A 165 -1.89 -0.84 -35.79
CA ARG A 165 -3.27 -0.47 -36.13
C ARG A 165 -3.38 0.91 -36.78
N LEU A 166 -2.28 1.64 -36.90
CA LEU A 166 -2.15 2.90 -37.62
C LEU A 166 -1.67 2.62 -39.05
#